data_AF-A0AA42J2N2-F1
#
_entry.id   AF-A0AA42J2N2-F1
#
_cell.length_a   1.000
_cell.length_b   1.000
_cell.length_c   1.000
_cell.angle_alpha   90.00
_cell.angle_beta   90.00
_cell.angle_gamma   90.00
#
_symmetry.space_group_name_H-M   'P 1'
#
loop_
_entity.id
_entity.type
_entity.pdbx_description
1 polymer ?
#
loop_
_entity_poly.entity_id
_entity_poly.type
_entity_poly.pdbx_seq_one_letter_code
_entity_poly.pdbx_strand_id
1 'polypeptide(L)'
;MYSALYSSHPLDLLSYPLTYTYFSVIDHYIRFIKDPTSIPHKSFVRTLQSFLFLYEDNPKNIQKLNNFAFTEQVPYECIAPSQLYRLETSLYPEGAQYYSTCKYKLTFPMLYTTYSKQFIKLKKVHATQEVFHLNRSFLHLQKRLVYSNFHDETLLPTLFKVTNAESFIKEVSQLVQYLTGKSQTN
;
A
#
# COMPACT_ATOMS: atom_id res chain seq x y z
N MET A 1 -19.38 -16.01 19.55
CA MET A 1 -18.06 -15.99 20.23
C MET A 1 -17.01 -15.62 19.18
N TYR A 2 -16.59 -14.35 19.12
CA TYR A 2 -15.66 -13.79 18.12
C TYR A 2 -14.21 -13.76 18.64
N SER A 3 -13.69 -14.89 19.10
CA SER A 3 -12.36 -14.98 19.73
C SER A 3 -11.32 -15.57 18.78
N ALA A 4 -10.85 -14.77 17.82
CA ALA A 4 -9.60 -15.04 17.07
C ALA A 4 -9.06 -13.85 16.24
N LEU A 5 -9.79 -12.74 16.07
CA LEU A 5 -9.41 -11.68 15.13
C LEU A 5 -8.56 -10.52 15.70
N TYR A 6 -8.32 -10.49 17.02
CA TYR A 6 -7.59 -9.38 17.69
C TYR A 6 -6.29 -9.83 18.39
N SER A 7 -5.54 -10.78 17.81
CA SER A 7 -4.14 -11.00 18.19
C SER A 7 -3.15 -10.33 17.23
N SER A 8 -3.58 -9.31 16.48
CA SER A 8 -2.66 -8.47 15.73
C SER A 8 -1.93 -7.54 16.72
N HIS A 9 -0.69 -7.89 17.03
CA HIS A 9 0.27 -6.90 17.51
C HIS A 9 0.15 -5.63 16.66
N PRO A 10 0.31 -4.43 17.25
CA PRO A 10 0.31 -3.19 16.51
C PRO A 10 1.37 -3.29 15.40
N LEU A 11 0.91 -3.39 14.15
CA LEU A 11 1.78 -3.60 13.01
C LEU A 11 2.34 -2.25 12.59
N ASP A 12 3.64 -2.05 12.77
CA ASP A 12 4.35 -0.93 12.17
C ASP A 12 4.50 -1.22 10.68
N LEU A 13 3.59 -0.69 9.89
CA LEU A 13 3.51 -0.96 8.46
C LEU A 13 4.79 -0.57 7.72
N LEU A 14 5.57 0.38 8.26
CA LEU A 14 6.76 0.92 7.61
C LEU A 14 8.07 0.27 8.09
N SER A 15 8.06 -0.49 9.18
CA SER A 15 9.26 -1.24 9.64
C SER A 15 9.09 -2.76 9.58
N TYR A 16 7.87 -3.28 9.44
CA TYR A 16 7.64 -4.70 9.26
C TYR A 16 8.07 -5.14 7.84
N PRO A 17 8.98 -6.13 7.69
CA PRO A 17 9.59 -6.44 6.40
C PRO A 17 8.60 -6.77 5.27
N LEU A 18 7.53 -7.52 5.57
CA LEU A 18 6.55 -7.91 4.55
C LEU A 18 5.76 -6.69 4.04
N THR A 19 5.25 -5.85 4.94
CA THR A 19 4.50 -4.65 4.53
C THR A 19 5.41 -3.61 3.88
N TYR A 20 6.65 -3.49 4.38
CA TYR A 20 7.64 -2.58 3.83
C TYR A 20 7.97 -2.89 2.36
N THR A 21 8.17 -4.16 2.01
CA THR A 21 8.46 -4.53 0.60
C THR A 21 7.25 -4.28 -0.30
N TYR A 22 6.03 -4.51 0.17
CA TYR A 22 4.82 -4.13 -0.55
C TYR A 22 4.78 -2.62 -0.85
N PHE A 23 4.92 -1.75 0.15
CA PHE A 23 4.91 -0.30 -0.06
C PHE A 23 6.08 0.17 -0.93
N SER A 24 7.24 -0.46 -0.80
CA SER A 24 8.40 -0.17 -1.63
C SER A 24 8.12 -0.44 -3.11
N VAL A 25 7.44 -1.54 -3.44
CA VAL A 25 7.01 -1.84 -4.83
C VAL A 25 6.08 -0.75 -5.35
N ILE A 26 5.05 -0.39 -4.58
CA ILE A 26 4.07 0.64 -4.98
C ILE A 26 4.78 1.99 -5.23
N ASP A 27 5.59 2.46 -4.28
CA ASP A 27 6.28 3.75 -4.38
C ASP A 27 7.22 3.81 -5.58
N HIS A 28 8.01 2.76 -5.81
CA HIS A 28 8.92 2.72 -6.96
C HIS A 28 8.14 2.63 -8.27
N TYR A 29 7.05 1.85 -8.32
CA TYR A 29 6.27 1.72 -9.53
C TYR A 29 5.57 3.03 -9.92
N ILE A 30 5.00 3.77 -8.96
CA ILE A 30 4.40 5.10 -9.22
C ILE A 30 5.44 6.08 -9.77
N ARG A 31 6.66 6.06 -9.24
CA ARG A 31 7.74 6.89 -9.77
C ARG A 31 8.15 6.44 -11.16
N PHE A 32 8.24 5.13 -11.40
CA PHE A 32 8.65 4.55 -12.67
C PHE A 32 7.68 4.91 -13.80
N ILE A 33 6.38 4.81 -13.56
CA ILE A 33 5.37 5.16 -14.59
C ILE A 33 5.28 6.68 -14.85
N LYS A 34 5.64 7.52 -13.87
CA LYS A 34 5.64 8.99 -14.03
C LYS A 34 6.89 9.50 -14.73
N ASP A 35 8.04 8.94 -14.35
CA ASP A 35 9.34 9.28 -14.91
C ASP A 35 10.24 8.03 -14.89
N PRO A 36 10.19 7.23 -15.97
CA PRO A 36 10.99 6.02 -16.10
C PRO A 36 12.50 6.27 -16.03
N THR A 37 12.94 7.50 -16.32
CA THR A 37 14.36 7.87 -16.34
C THR A 37 14.90 8.22 -14.95
N SER A 38 14.02 8.59 -14.01
CA SER A 38 14.39 9.02 -12.66
C SER A 38 14.84 7.90 -11.73
N ILE A 39 14.40 6.66 -11.96
CA ILE A 39 14.75 5.53 -11.10
C ILE A 39 15.80 4.67 -11.81
N PRO A 40 16.95 4.38 -11.17
CA PRO A 40 17.89 3.42 -11.70
C PRO A 40 17.17 2.08 -11.88
N HIS A 41 17.07 1.63 -13.12
CA HIS A 41 16.37 0.41 -13.49
C HIS A 41 16.78 -0.80 -12.63
N LYS A 42 18.06 -0.89 -12.25
CA LYS A 42 18.59 -1.92 -11.32
C LYS A 42 17.98 -1.84 -9.91
N SER A 43 17.80 -0.64 -9.37
CA SER A 43 17.23 -0.44 -8.03
C SER A 43 15.78 -0.90 -7.99
N PHE A 44 14.99 -0.55 -9.02
CA PHE A 44 13.60 -0.97 -9.07
C PHE A 44 13.46 -2.48 -9.23
N VAL A 45 14.21 -3.09 -10.14
CA VAL A 45 14.25 -4.56 -10.31
C VAL A 45 14.60 -5.27 -9.00
N ARG A 46 15.57 -4.76 -8.23
CA ARG A 46 15.93 -5.32 -6.92
C ARG A 46 14.77 -5.26 -5.92
N THR A 47 14.01 -4.17 -5.91
CA THR A 47 12.80 -4.03 -5.06
C THR A 47 11.77 -5.09 -5.43
N LEU A 48 11.48 -5.26 -6.72
CA LEU A 48 10.52 -6.27 -7.21
C LEU A 48 10.98 -7.70 -6.87
N GLN A 49 12.25 -8.03 -7.11
CA GLN A 49 12.82 -9.33 -6.77
C GLN A 49 12.80 -9.61 -5.26
N SER A 50 13.05 -8.59 -4.44
CA SER A 50 12.99 -8.73 -2.97
C SER A 50 11.57 -8.99 -2.48
N PHE A 51 10.57 -8.39 -3.13
CA PHE A 51 9.16 -8.70 -2.89
C PHE A 51 8.87 -10.16 -3.27
N LEU A 52 9.20 -10.58 -4.50
CA LEU A 52 8.96 -11.95 -4.94
C LEU A 52 9.62 -12.99 -4.02
N PHE A 53 10.88 -12.77 -3.64
CA PHE A 53 11.59 -13.66 -2.71
C PHE A 53 10.85 -13.90 -1.38
N LEU A 54 10.12 -12.92 -0.86
CA LEU A 54 9.39 -13.05 0.40
C LEU A 54 8.02 -13.71 0.26
N TYR A 55 7.41 -13.66 -0.93
CA TYR A 55 6.00 -13.99 -1.12
C TYR A 55 5.76 -15.15 -2.08
N GLU A 56 6.56 -15.26 -3.13
CA GLU A 56 6.49 -16.35 -4.11
C GLU A 56 6.71 -17.69 -3.38
N ASP A 57 5.84 -18.66 -3.68
CA ASP A 57 5.82 -19.99 -3.07
C ASP A 57 5.73 -20.02 -1.53
N ASN A 58 5.25 -18.93 -0.91
CA ASN A 58 5.07 -18.84 0.54
C ASN A 58 3.59 -18.59 0.93
N PRO A 59 2.77 -19.65 1.06
CA PRO A 59 1.32 -19.52 1.33
C PRO A 59 1.00 -18.69 2.58
N LYS A 60 1.85 -18.78 3.62
CA LYS A 60 1.66 -18.02 4.87
C LYS A 60 1.84 -16.52 4.65
N ASN A 61 2.85 -16.12 3.88
CA ASN A 61 3.08 -14.71 3.59
C ASN A 61 2.04 -14.17 2.60
N ILE A 62 1.61 -14.97 1.62
CA ILE A 62 0.49 -14.63 0.73
C ILE A 62 -0.78 -14.35 1.54
N GLN A 63 -1.15 -15.26 2.45
CA GLN A 63 -2.33 -15.06 3.31
C GLN A 63 -2.21 -13.80 4.17
N LYS A 64 -1.02 -13.53 4.74
CA LYS A 64 -0.78 -12.28 5.48
C LYS A 64 -0.97 -11.05 4.60
N LEU A 65 -0.46 -11.06 3.37
CA LEU A 65 -0.61 -9.95 2.43
C LEU A 65 -2.08 -9.76 2.03
N ASN A 66 -2.83 -10.84 1.80
CA ASN A 66 -4.27 -10.77 1.58
C ASN A 66 -5.00 -10.14 2.78
N ASN A 67 -4.71 -10.61 3.99
CA ASN A 67 -5.30 -10.09 5.22
C ASN A 67 -4.96 -8.61 5.48
N PHE A 68 -3.78 -8.18 5.03
CA PHE A 68 -3.26 -6.84 5.25
C PHE A 68 -3.70 -5.82 4.19
N ALA A 69 -3.46 -6.08 2.90
CA ALA A 69 -3.61 -5.10 1.82
C ALA A 69 -4.84 -5.32 0.92
N PHE A 70 -5.43 -6.52 0.95
CA PHE A 70 -6.48 -6.91 -0.01
C PHE A 70 -7.80 -7.33 0.64
N THR A 71 -7.89 -7.31 1.98
CA THR A 71 -9.13 -7.64 2.69
C THR A 71 -10.20 -6.57 2.49
N GLU A 72 -9.78 -5.31 2.49
CA GLU A 72 -10.68 -4.19 2.26
C GLU A 72 -10.42 -3.58 0.89
N GLN A 73 -11.40 -3.73 0.00
CA GLN A 73 -11.32 -3.18 -1.33
C GLN A 73 -11.69 -1.69 -1.29
N VAL A 74 -10.78 -0.86 -1.79
CA VAL A 74 -11.02 0.55 -2.04
C VAL A 74 -11.38 0.67 -3.52
N PRO A 75 -12.61 1.06 -3.88
CA PRO A 75 -13.00 1.24 -5.27
C PRO A 75 -12.23 2.41 -5.89
N TYR A 76 -12.03 2.35 -7.21
CA TYR A 76 -11.52 3.50 -7.93
C TYR A 76 -12.57 4.61 -7.94
N GLU A 77 -12.14 5.82 -7.58
CA GLU A 77 -12.96 7.02 -7.63
C GLU A 77 -12.09 8.16 -8.16
N CYS A 78 -12.51 8.82 -9.24
CA CYS A 78 -11.81 9.98 -9.80
C CYS A 78 -12.00 11.19 -8.88
N ILE A 79 -11.11 11.33 -7.90
CA ILE A 79 -11.19 12.31 -6.83
C ILE A 79 -9.86 13.04 -6.70
N ALA A 80 -9.93 14.36 -6.56
CA ALA A 80 -8.74 15.18 -6.39
C ALA A 80 -8.03 14.87 -5.06
N PRO A 81 -6.69 14.95 -4.98
CA PRO A 81 -5.95 14.70 -3.73
C PRO A 81 -6.44 15.54 -2.53
N SER A 82 -6.96 16.75 -2.78
CA SER A 82 -7.51 17.65 -1.75
C SER A 82 -8.82 17.17 -1.13
N GLN A 83 -9.54 16.26 -1.79
CA GLN A 83 -10.83 15.73 -1.33
C GLN A 83 -10.68 14.41 -0.56
N LEU A 84 -9.53 13.73 -0.69
CA LEU A 84 -9.30 12.40 -0.12
C LEU A 84 -9.46 12.36 1.41
N TYR A 85 -8.95 13.37 2.12
CA TYR A 85 -9.13 13.45 3.57
C TYR A 85 -10.59 13.59 3.99
N ARG A 86 -11.37 14.40 3.27
CA ARG A 86 -12.80 14.60 3.55
C ARG A 86 -13.58 13.30 3.34
N LEU A 87 -13.25 12.57 2.29
CA LEU A 87 -13.86 11.27 2.02
C LEU A 87 -13.51 10.25 3.11
N GLU A 88 -12.24 10.16 3.51
CA GLU A 88 -11.82 9.28 4.60
C GLU A 88 -12.54 9.62 5.91
N THR A 89 -12.71 10.92 6.21
CA THR A 89 -13.46 11.37 7.40
C THR A 89 -14.94 10.97 7.35
N SER A 90 -15.54 10.95 6.15
CA SER A 90 -16.93 10.56 5.95
C SER A 90 -17.16 9.05 6.11
N LEU A 91 -16.21 8.23 5.67
CA LEU A 91 -16.37 6.78 5.61
C LEU A 91 -15.76 6.06 6.83
N TYR A 92 -14.64 6.58 7.34
CA TYR A 92 -13.82 5.96 8.39
C TYR A 92 -13.32 7.02 9.40
N PRO A 93 -14.22 7.70 10.11
CA PRO A 93 -13.87 8.82 11.00
C PRO A 93 -12.87 8.44 12.11
N GLU A 94 -12.93 7.20 12.61
CA GLU A 94 -12.08 6.70 13.70
C GLU A 94 -10.60 6.64 13.32
N GLY A 95 -10.29 6.39 12.04
CA GLY A 95 -8.93 6.39 11.52
C GLY A 95 -8.52 7.76 10.93
N ALA A 96 -9.47 8.46 10.30
CA ALA A 96 -9.23 9.77 9.68
C ALA A 96 -8.72 10.84 10.67
N GLN A 97 -9.16 10.79 11.93
CA GLN A 97 -8.72 11.73 12.97
C GLN A 97 -7.19 11.80 13.14
N TYR A 98 -6.48 10.70 12.90
CA TYR A 98 -5.02 10.64 13.00
C TYR A 98 -4.29 11.38 11.87
N TYR A 99 -4.99 11.66 10.77
CA TYR A 99 -4.47 12.29 9.56
C TYR A 99 -4.94 13.73 9.37
N SER A 100 -5.36 14.41 10.44
CA SER A 100 -5.80 15.83 10.40
C SER A 100 -4.76 16.78 9.78
N THR A 101 -3.47 16.46 9.88
CA THR A 101 -2.37 17.18 9.20
C THR A 101 -2.47 17.13 7.67
N CYS A 102 -3.15 16.14 7.12
CA CYS A 102 -3.35 15.95 5.68
C CYS A 102 -4.62 16.64 5.16
N LYS A 103 -5.39 17.34 6.02
CA LYS A 103 -6.70 17.94 5.68
C LYS A 103 -6.69 18.82 4.44
N TYR A 104 -5.64 19.61 4.25
CA TYR A 104 -5.55 20.58 3.16
C TYR A 104 -4.66 20.09 2.01
N LYS A 105 -3.79 19.11 2.28
CA LYS A 105 -2.84 18.56 1.31
C LYS A 105 -2.46 17.15 1.72
N LEU A 106 -2.72 16.18 0.84
CA LEU A 106 -2.29 14.80 1.01
C LEU A 106 -1.23 14.47 -0.05
N THR A 107 -0.06 14.01 0.42
CA THR A 107 1.04 13.50 -0.41
C THR A 107 1.64 12.27 0.26
N PHE A 108 2.36 11.41 -0.48
CA PHE A 108 2.97 10.22 0.10
C PHE A 108 3.92 10.56 1.27
N PRO A 109 4.83 11.55 1.17
CA PRO A 109 5.70 11.92 2.29
C PRO A 109 4.91 12.37 3.53
N MET A 110 3.84 13.15 3.36
CA MET A 110 3.00 13.60 4.47
C MET A 110 2.24 12.44 5.11
N LEU A 111 1.69 11.54 4.28
CA LEU A 111 0.97 10.36 4.74
C LEU A 111 1.88 9.46 5.58
N TYR A 112 3.08 9.13 5.08
CA TYR A 112 4.07 8.30 5.78
C TYR A 112 4.55 8.95 7.08
N THR A 113 4.92 10.23 7.03
CA THR A 113 5.39 10.95 8.23
C THR A 113 4.31 11.03 9.30
N THR A 114 3.06 11.27 8.89
CA THR A 114 1.92 11.34 9.82
C THR A 114 1.65 9.98 10.44
N TYR A 115 1.63 8.92 9.62
CA TYR A 115 1.48 7.54 10.09
C TYR A 115 2.52 7.19 11.15
N SER A 116 3.81 7.33 10.84
CA SER A 116 4.90 6.97 11.77
C SER A 116 4.78 7.71 13.10
N LYS A 117 4.48 9.02 13.05
CA LYS A 117 4.33 9.85 14.25
C LYS A 117 3.18 9.38 15.13
N GLN A 118 2.03 9.07 14.54
CA GLN A 118 0.86 8.61 15.30
C GLN A 118 1.03 7.18 15.79
N PHE A 119 1.59 6.29 14.95
CA PHE A 119 1.88 4.92 15.33
C PHE A 119 2.78 4.83 16.56
N ILE A 120 3.89 5.60 16.58
CA ILE A 120 4.80 5.63 17.75
C ILE A 120 4.07 6.12 19.01
N LYS A 121 3.20 7.13 18.90
CA LYS A 121 2.42 7.64 20.03
C LYS A 121 1.47 6.58 20.58
N LEU A 122 0.67 5.96 19.71
CA LEU A 122 -0.32 4.95 20.10
C LEU A 122 0.34 3.68 20.62
N LYS A 123 1.46 3.26 20.02
CA LYS A 123 2.25 2.11 20.48
C LYS A 123 2.79 2.32 21.91
N LYS A 124 3.24 3.53 22.26
CA LYS A 124 3.74 3.84 23.62
C LYS A 124 2.69 3.68 24.70
N VAL A 125 1.41 3.89 24.36
CA VAL A 125 0.29 3.78 25.30
C VAL A 125 -0.50 2.48 25.11
N HIS A 126 0.02 1.52 24.33
CA HIS A 126 -0.62 0.24 24.05
C HIS A 126 -2.07 0.34 23.50
N ALA A 127 -2.35 1.41 22.75
CA ALA A 127 -3.65 1.69 22.15
C ALA A 127 -3.88 0.83 20.88
N THR A 128 -4.11 -0.47 21.08
CA THR A 128 -4.17 -1.48 20.00
C THR A 128 -5.29 -1.22 19.00
N GLN A 129 -6.48 -0.83 19.47
CA GLN A 129 -7.63 -0.59 18.61
C GLN A 129 -7.41 0.65 17.73
N GLU A 130 -6.81 1.68 18.30
CA GLU A 130 -6.45 2.92 17.62
C GLU A 130 -5.37 2.68 16.57
N VAL A 131 -4.39 1.81 16.85
CA VAL A 131 -3.41 1.39 15.85
C VAL A 131 -4.10 0.65 14.70
N PHE A 132 -5.10 -0.18 14.98
CA PHE A 132 -5.88 -0.82 13.93
C PHE A 132 -6.58 0.20 13.03
N HIS A 133 -7.28 1.19 13.60
CA HIS A 133 -7.90 2.28 12.84
C HIS A 133 -6.89 3.11 12.05
N LEU A 134 -5.73 3.42 12.66
CA LEU A 134 -4.63 4.13 12.00
C LEU A 134 -4.11 3.38 10.77
N ASN A 135 -3.86 2.07 10.91
CA ASN A 135 -3.35 1.19 9.86
C ASN A 135 -4.35 1.05 8.70
N ARG A 136 -5.65 0.91 9.02
CA ARG A 136 -6.71 0.82 8.03
C ARG A 136 -6.81 2.11 7.21
N SER A 137 -6.93 3.26 7.86
CA SER A 137 -6.98 4.55 7.14
C SER A 137 -5.70 4.87 6.39
N PHE A 138 -4.54 4.41 6.86
CA PHE A 138 -3.30 4.52 6.10
C PHE A 138 -3.40 3.86 4.72
N LEU A 139 -3.87 2.62 4.69
CA LEU A 139 -4.02 1.84 3.47
C LEU A 139 -5.05 2.46 2.52
N HIS A 140 -6.18 2.90 3.05
CA HIS A 140 -7.20 3.59 2.26
C HIS A 140 -6.66 4.86 1.62
N LEU A 141 -6.07 5.74 2.43
CA LEU A 141 -5.49 6.99 1.95
C LEU A 141 -4.34 6.75 0.96
N GLN A 142 -3.51 5.74 1.19
CA GLN A 142 -2.43 5.36 0.27
C GLN A 142 -3.01 4.95 -1.09
N LYS A 143 -3.97 4.03 -1.12
CA LYS A 143 -4.58 3.50 -2.34
C LYS A 143 -5.34 4.59 -3.11
N ARG A 144 -6.12 5.41 -2.41
CA ARG A 144 -6.80 6.58 -3.01
C ARG A 144 -5.82 7.61 -3.53
N LEU A 145 -4.70 7.82 -2.84
CA LEU A 145 -3.65 8.72 -3.32
C LEU A 145 -2.98 8.18 -4.58
N VAL A 146 -2.78 6.86 -4.72
CA VAL A 146 -2.36 6.23 -5.98
C VAL A 146 -3.37 6.58 -7.08
N TYR A 147 -4.65 6.30 -6.85
CA TYR A 147 -5.73 6.51 -7.82
C TYR A 147 -5.86 7.95 -8.28
N SER A 148 -5.66 8.92 -7.39
CA SER A 148 -5.70 10.35 -7.73
C SER A 148 -4.65 10.81 -8.74
N ASN A 149 -3.66 9.97 -9.09
CA ASN A 149 -2.70 10.24 -10.16
C ASN A 149 -3.24 9.91 -11.56
N PHE A 150 -4.43 9.32 -11.66
CA PHE A 150 -5.04 8.88 -12.91
C PHE A 150 -6.44 9.46 -12.98
N HIS A 151 -6.80 10.07 -14.12
CA HIS A 151 -8.12 10.67 -14.33
C HIS A 151 -9.20 9.64 -14.69
N ASP A 152 -8.80 8.44 -15.11
CA ASP A 152 -9.70 7.37 -15.54
C ASP A 152 -9.18 6.01 -15.05
N GLU A 153 -10.09 5.12 -14.65
CA GLU A 153 -9.76 3.76 -14.20
C GLU A 153 -9.10 2.93 -15.31
N THR A 154 -9.47 3.16 -16.57
CA THR A 154 -8.87 2.50 -17.74
C THR A 154 -7.38 2.76 -17.82
N LEU A 155 -6.92 3.95 -17.41
CA LEU A 155 -5.51 4.36 -17.38
C LEU A 155 -4.74 3.81 -16.19
N LEU A 156 -5.43 3.27 -15.18
CA LEU A 156 -4.79 2.70 -14.01
C LEU A 156 -4.01 1.43 -14.41
N PRO A 157 -2.71 1.33 -14.11
CA PRO A 157 -1.93 0.13 -14.38
C PRO A 157 -2.50 -1.13 -13.73
N THR A 158 -2.33 -2.28 -14.39
CA THR A 158 -2.86 -3.58 -13.92
C THR A 158 -2.45 -3.90 -12.48
N LEU A 159 -1.21 -3.58 -12.10
CA LEU A 159 -0.71 -3.76 -10.73
C LEU A 159 -1.59 -3.12 -9.64
N PHE A 160 -2.28 -2.02 -9.95
CA PHE A 160 -3.17 -1.32 -8.99
C PHE A 160 -4.64 -1.73 -9.10
N LYS A 161 -4.98 -2.57 -10.09
CA LYS A 161 -6.33 -3.14 -10.30
C LYS A 161 -6.51 -4.50 -9.62
N VAL A 162 -5.43 -5.15 -9.22
CA VAL A 162 -5.50 -6.47 -8.58
C VAL A 162 -6.19 -6.41 -7.22
N THR A 163 -6.96 -7.44 -6.93
CA THR A 163 -7.80 -7.54 -5.73
C THR A 163 -7.32 -8.59 -4.74
N ASN A 164 -6.23 -9.31 -5.04
CA ASN A 164 -5.62 -10.32 -4.17
C ASN A 164 -4.09 -10.36 -4.35
N ALA A 165 -3.43 -10.94 -3.35
CA ALA A 165 -1.97 -11.06 -3.26
C ALA A 165 -1.39 -11.90 -4.39
N GLU A 166 -2.03 -13.00 -4.77
CA GLU A 166 -1.58 -13.91 -5.82
C GLU A 166 -1.51 -13.21 -7.17
N SER A 167 -2.54 -12.45 -7.51
CA SER A 167 -2.58 -11.63 -8.73
C SER A 167 -1.54 -10.52 -8.67
N PHE A 168 -1.36 -9.87 -7.52
CA PHE A 168 -0.31 -8.87 -7.35
C PHE A 168 1.09 -9.47 -7.55
N ILE A 169 1.37 -10.65 -7.00
CA ILE A 169 2.64 -11.36 -7.18
C ILE A 169 2.86 -11.68 -8.66
N LYS A 170 1.83 -12.17 -9.36
CA LYS A 170 1.90 -12.46 -10.80
C LYS A 170 2.26 -11.21 -11.61
N GLU A 171 1.62 -10.07 -11.35
CA GLU A 171 1.93 -8.80 -12.01
C GLU A 171 3.36 -8.34 -11.70
N VAL A 172 3.84 -8.51 -10.47
CA VAL A 172 5.23 -8.21 -10.10
C VAL A 172 6.22 -9.12 -10.85
N SER A 173 5.95 -10.42 -10.95
CA SER A 173 6.79 -11.37 -11.71
C SER A 173 6.86 -11.02 -13.19
N GLN A 174 5.73 -10.66 -13.81
CA GLN A 174 5.68 -10.20 -15.20
C GLN A 174 6.47 -8.90 -15.39
N LEU A 175 6.37 -7.96 -14.45
CA LEU A 175 7.12 -6.71 -14.51
C LEU A 175 8.64 -6.96 -14.42
N VAL A 176 9.09 -7.89 -13.57
CA VAL A 176 10.52 -8.28 -13.52
C VAL A 176 10.98 -8.88 -14.85
N GLN A 177 10.18 -9.76 -15.47
CA GLN A 177 10.50 -10.36 -16.77
C GLN A 177 10.64 -9.31 -17.87
N TYR A 178 9.67 -8.39 -17.94
CA TYR A 178 9.68 -7.28 -18.89
C TYR A 178 10.93 -6.41 -18.73
N LEU A 179 11.23 -5.97 -17.50
CA LEU A 179 12.36 -5.10 -17.21
C LEU A 179 13.71 -5.80 -17.46
N THR A 180 13.82 -7.08 -17.15
CA THR A 180 15.10 -7.82 -17.30
C THR A 180 15.34 -8.41 -18.69
N GLY A 181 14.40 -8.24 -19.62
CA GLY A 181 14.49 -8.81 -20.97
C GLY A 181 14.36 -10.33 -21.02
N LYS A 182 13.96 -10.98 -19.92
CA LYS A 182 13.61 -12.41 -19.91
C LYS A 182 12.19 -12.59 -20.44
N SER A 183 11.98 -12.30 -21.72
CA SER A 183 10.74 -12.72 -22.39
C SER A 183 10.81 -14.22 -22.68
N GLN A 184 9.69 -14.90 -22.45
CA GLN A 184 9.48 -16.33 -22.70
C GLN A 184 10.02 -16.72 -24.07
N THR A 185 11.10 -17.52 -24.10
CA THR A 185 11.32 -18.41 -25.24
C THR A 185 10.18 -19.42 -25.20
N ASN A 186 9.35 -19.37 -26.26
CA ASN A 186 8.24 -20.27 -26.55
C ASN A 186 8.52 -21.74 -26.21
#